data_AF-A0A815HYM3-F1
#
_entry.id   AF-A0A815HYM3-F1
#
_cell.length_a   1.000
_cell.length_b   1.000
_cell.length_c   1.000
_cell.angle_alpha   90.00
_cell.angle_beta   90.00
_cell.angle_gamma   90.00
#
_symmetry.space_group_name_H-M   'P 1'
#
loop_
_entity.id
_entity.type
_entity.pdbx_description
1 polymer ?
#
loop_
_entity_poly.entity_id
_entity_poly.type
_entity_poly.pdbx_seq_one_letter_code
_entity_poly.pdbx_strand_id
1 'polypeptide(L)'
;MATEQLPSSHKRRDNERFSDVSDERNKMLPPLSPITHLQPTASSSLYEVVRPIHHLVEDLSNQVEYSLDKCKNPKDGLTQDEAAAVYLYTLQWPTEKISFYTMFNRALRDENRMKLVPFHQYLNLFMSAFKKLPSVNDRIWRGEAGDWGAEYESGTVHVWWGVSSCSKMLSVTGGFFDSKKKCTVYCIKSLNGKSIQNHSDFPNESEAILSPGTYLSVISSVNMSEDILLVDLEEIVPTPEQIAQLTTAPSKVLSNPQADSICVLWLDSNVNKSQNTQTQERLKKLFHNTFKTFEESEAAINYMQDKSNQCFLLIIGGQIGRQTIPAVNNIPQLQCIVVYCMNKQANEDWSSSYEKAIHISIALESR
;
A
#
# COMPACT_ATOMS: atom_id res chain seq x y z
N MET A 1 -28.15 29.30 -30.28
CA MET A 1 -26.80 28.72 -30.42
C MET A 1 -26.51 27.99 -29.13
N ALA A 2 -26.77 26.68 -29.13
CA ALA A 2 -26.61 25.84 -27.96
C ALA A 2 -25.12 25.47 -27.84
N THR A 3 -24.56 25.75 -26.68
CA THR A 3 -23.25 25.27 -26.23
C THR A 3 -23.30 23.75 -26.11
N GLU A 4 -22.56 23.04 -26.97
CA GLU A 4 -22.29 21.61 -26.80
C GLU A 4 -21.47 21.41 -25.53
N GLN A 5 -22.12 20.82 -24.53
CA GLN A 5 -21.46 20.24 -23.37
C GLN A 5 -20.74 18.96 -23.83
N LEU A 6 -19.46 18.85 -23.48
CA LEU A 6 -18.69 17.60 -23.61
C LEU A 6 -19.42 16.46 -22.87
N PRO A 7 -19.46 15.23 -23.42
CA PRO A 7 -20.21 14.14 -22.83
C PRO A 7 -19.68 13.75 -21.43
N SER A 8 -20.60 13.57 -20.50
CA SER A 8 -20.34 13.15 -19.13
C SER A 8 -19.84 11.70 -19.01
N SER A 9 -18.82 11.54 -18.15
CA SER A 9 -18.45 10.34 -17.37
C SER A 9 -18.05 9.07 -18.14
N HIS A 10 -16.79 8.97 -18.55
CA HIS A 10 -16.08 7.69 -18.43
C HIS A 10 -15.73 7.49 -16.95
N LYS A 11 -16.28 6.45 -16.31
CA LYS A 11 -15.90 6.08 -14.94
C LYS A 11 -14.40 5.78 -14.90
N ARG A 12 -13.63 6.60 -14.18
CA ARG A 12 -12.25 6.30 -13.78
C ARG A 12 -12.33 5.38 -12.55
N ARG A 13 -11.44 4.38 -12.46
CA ARG A 13 -11.37 3.47 -11.31
C ARG A 13 -10.24 3.90 -10.40
N ASP A 14 -10.46 4.96 -9.63
CA ASP A 14 -9.48 5.73 -8.83
C ASP A 14 -8.56 4.90 -7.89
N ASN A 15 -8.76 3.58 -7.74
CA ASN A 15 -8.00 2.71 -6.85
C ASN A 15 -7.17 1.60 -7.54
N GLU A 16 -7.21 1.44 -8.88
CA GLU A 16 -6.51 0.32 -9.56
C GLU A 16 -5.00 0.27 -9.28
N ARG A 17 -4.36 1.44 -9.10
CA ARG A 17 -2.92 1.54 -8.85
C ARG A 17 -2.47 0.95 -7.50
N PHE A 18 -3.40 0.74 -6.58
CA PHE A 18 -3.11 0.08 -5.31
C PHE A 18 -3.31 -1.44 -5.37
N SER A 19 -3.97 -1.97 -6.42
CA SER A 19 -4.42 -3.36 -6.54
C SER A 19 -3.78 -4.11 -7.71
N ASP A 20 -2.45 -4.10 -7.79
CA ASP A 20 -1.70 -4.94 -8.72
C ASP A 20 -0.56 -5.75 -8.06
N VAL A 21 -0.61 -5.93 -6.73
CA VAL A 21 0.35 -6.74 -5.96
C VAL A 21 0.39 -8.18 -6.46
N SER A 22 -0.73 -8.70 -6.95
CA SER A 22 -0.80 -10.05 -7.53
C SER A 22 0.14 -10.26 -8.72
N ASP A 23 0.58 -9.18 -9.38
CA ASP A 23 1.53 -9.24 -10.49
C ASP A 23 2.99 -9.30 -10.00
N GLU A 24 3.24 -9.05 -8.71
CA GLU A 24 4.55 -9.17 -8.07
C GLU A 24 4.88 -10.63 -7.80
N ARG A 25 5.30 -11.35 -8.85
CA ARG A 25 5.76 -12.73 -8.70
C ARG A 25 6.91 -12.78 -7.69
N ASN A 26 6.81 -13.65 -6.68
CA ASN A 26 7.87 -13.89 -5.70
C ASN A 26 9.06 -14.66 -6.32
N LYS A 27 9.75 -14.00 -7.26
CA LYS A 27 10.87 -14.54 -8.02
C LYS A 27 11.89 -13.44 -8.24
N MET A 28 13.16 -13.81 -8.13
CA MET A 28 14.25 -12.91 -8.49
C MET A 28 14.30 -12.69 -10.01
N LEU A 29 14.21 -11.43 -10.43
CA LEU A 29 14.43 -11.05 -11.81
C LEU A 29 15.94 -10.98 -12.10
N PRO A 30 16.37 -11.36 -13.32
CA PRO A 30 17.76 -11.19 -13.72
C PRO A 30 18.14 -9.70 -13.70
N PRO A 31 19.41 -9.37 -13.41
CA PRO A 31 19.88 -8.00 -13.50
C PRO A 31 19.65 -7.47 -14.91
N LEU A 32 19.41 -6.17 -15.03
CA LEU A 32 19.46 -5.51 -16.33
C LEU A 32 20.87 -5.70 -16.88
N SER A 33 20.99 -6.37 -18.03
CA SER A 33 22.26 -6.40 -18.77
C SER A 33 22.77 -4.97 -18.91
N PRO A 34 24.07 -4.70 -18.71
CA PRO A 34 24.61 -3.36 -18.86
C PRO A 34 24.26 -2.84 -20.26
N ILE A 35 23.33 -1.89 -20.33
CA ILE A 35 23.03 -1.23 -21.60
C ILE A 35 24.08 -0.16 -21.76
N THR A 36 25.21 -0.55 -22.32
CA THR A 36 26.41 0.26 -22.59
C THR A 36 26.14 1.54 -23.39
N HIS A 37 24.93 1.70 -23.94
CA HIS A 37 24.53 2.84 -24.78
C HIS A 37 23.57 3.83 -24.09
N LEU A 38 23.15 3.58 -22.85
CA LEU A 38 22.28 4.47 -22.09
C LEU A 38 23.06 5.10 -20.94
N GLN A 39 24.00 5.98 -21.27
CA GLN A 39 24.55 6.92 -20.30
C GLN A 39 23.39 7.80 -19.79
N PRO A 40 23.35 8.17 -18.49
CA PRO A 40 22.40 9.16 -18.00
C PRO A 40 22.59 10.46 -18.77
N THR A 41 21.68 10.78 -19.67
CA THR A 41 21.64 12.10 -20.30
C THR A 41 21.14 13.07 -19.25
N ALA A 42 22.09 13.75 -18.59
CA ALA A 42 21.78 14.84 -17.69
C ALA A 42 20.83 15.82 -18.41
N SER A 43 19.67 16.09 -17.78
CA SER A 43 18.68 17.05 -18.26
C SER A 43 17.92 16.68 -19.54
N SER A 44 17.26 15.52 -19.56
CA SER A 44 16.27 15.20 -20.60
C SER A 44 14.86 15.58 -20.14
N SER A 45 14.09 16.27 -20.99
CA SER A 45 12.69 16.63 -20.69
C SER A 45 11.78 15.40 -20.68
N LEU A 46 10.61 15.51 -20.04
CA LEU A 46 9.64 14.43 -19.97
C LEU A 46 9.23 13.93 -21.37
N TYR A 47 9.05 14.84 -22.33
CA TYR A 47 8.74 14.50 -23.73
C TYR A 47 9.80 13.62 -24.38
N GLU A 48 11.08 13.94 -24.20
CA GLU A 48 12.15 13.18 -24.83
C GLU A 48 12.25 11.79 -24.21
N VAL A 49 12.13 11.67 -22.88
CA VAL A 49 12.29 10.38 -22.19
C VAL A 49 11.13 9.41 -22.43
N VAL A 50 9.93 9.91 -22.75
CA VAL A 50 8.75 9.08 -23.09
C VAL A 50 8.59 8.84 -24.59
N ARG A 51 9.39 9.50 -25.44
CA ARG A 51 9.35 9.31 -26.90
C ARG A 51 9.44 7.84 -27.34
N PRO A 52 10.32 6.99 -26.76
CA PRO A 52 10.40 5.58 -27.17
C PRO A 52 9.14 4.76 -26.86
N ILE A 53 8.29 5.23 -25.95
CA ILE A 53 7.10 4.52 -25.46
C ILE A 53 5.78 5.15 -25.90
N HIS A 54 5.83 6.25 -26.67
CA HIS A 54 4.64 6.96 -27.16
C HIS A 54 3.67 6.07 -27.94
N HIS A 55 4.17 5.07 -28.66
CA HIS A 55 3.34 4.14 -29.44
C HIS A 55 2.79 2.97 -28.61
N LEU A 56 3.27 2.80 -27.38
CA LEU A 56 2.88 1.69 -26.49
C LEU A 56 1.73 2.07 -25.56
N VAL A 57 1.55 3.37 -25.29
CA VAL A 57 0.54 3.88 -24.37
C VAL A 57 -0.35 4.88 -25.11
N GLU A 58 -1.64 4.58 -25.16
CA GLU A 58 -2.61 5.44 -25.82
C GLU A 58 -2.70 6.81 -25.11
N ASP A 59 -2.83 7.89 -25.89
CA ASP A 59 -2.99 9.25 -25.38
C ASP A 59 -1.79 9.80 -24.58
N LEU A 60 -0.62 9.16 -24.66
CA LEU A 60 0.53 9.52 -23.82
C LEU A 60 0.97 10.98 -23.96
N SER A 61 1.00 11.54 -25.18
CA SER A 61 1.40 12.94 -25.39
C SER A 61 0.51 13.94 -24.64
N ASN A 62 -0.82 13.78 -24.72
CA ASN A 62 -1.75 14.68 -24.04
C ASN A 62 -1.61 14.60 -22.52
N GLN A 63 -1.23 13.43 -22.01
CA GLN A 63 -1.12 13.16 -20.58
C GLN A 63 0.21 13.64 -20.02
N VAL A 64 1.27 13.61 -20.84
CA VAL A 64 2.54 14.31 -20.60
C VAL A 64 2.30 15.83 -20.57
N GLU A 65 1.60 16.39 -21.55
CA GLU A 65 1.19 17.80 -21.59
C GLU A 65 0.44 18.20 -20.31
N TYR A 66 -0.58 17.42 -19.96
CA TYR A 66 -1.37 17.63 -18.76
C TYR A 66 -0.51 17.59 -17.48
N SER A 67 0.37 16.58 -17.36
CA SER A 67 1.24 16.43 -16.19
C SER A 67 2.21 17.62 -16.05
N LEU A 68 2.78 18.09 -17.16
CA LEU A 68 3.65 19.28 -17.17
C LEU A 68 2.89 20.55 -16.77
N ASP A 69 1.65 20.73 -17.25
CA ASP A 69 0.81 21.87 -16.88
C ASP A 69 0.53 21.92 -15.37
N LYS A 70 0.24 20.76 -14.77
CA LYS A 70 0.01 20.62 -13.32
C LYS A 70 1.27 20.86 -12.48
N CYS A 71 2.44 20.58 -13.03
CA CYS A 71 3.71 20.64 -12.32
C CYS A 71 4.55 21.90 -12.60
N LYS A 72 3.95 23.00 -13.11
CA LYS A 72 4.66 24.26 -13.42
C LYS A 72 5.46 24.87 -12.26
N ASN A 73 5.00 24.68 -11.02
CA ASN A 73 5.66 25.19 -9.81
C ASN A 73 5.88 24.03 -8.82
N PRO A 74 6.84 23.15 -9.11
CA PRO A 74 7.04 21.94 -8.33
C PRO A 74 7.60 22.27 -6.94
N LYS A 75 7.17 21.50 -5.94
CA LYS A 75 7.72 21.51 -4.58
C LYS A 75 8.88 20.52 -4.43
N ASP A 76 9.42 20.41 -3.22
CA ASP A 76 10.39 19.38 -2.80
C ASP A 76 11.72 19.38 -3.60
N GLY A 77 12.07 20.53 -4.19
CA GLY A 77 13.30 20.69 -4.96
C GLY A 77 13.30 19.93 -6.30
N LEU A 78 12.14 19.45 -6.76
CA LEU A 78 12.00 18.83 -8.07
C LEU A 78 12.05 19.87 -9.18
N THR A 79 12.56 19.46 -10.34
CA THR A 79 12.30 20.16 -11.60
C THR A 79 10.86 19.90 -12.06
N GLN A 80 10.36 20.71 -13.00
CA GLN A 80 9.03 20.50 -13.57
C GLN A 80 8.91 19.12 -14.21
N ASP A 81 9.92 18.67 -14.97
CA ASP A 81 9.92 17.35 -15.62
C ASP A 81 9.95 16.20 -14.60
N GLU A 82 10.71 16.33 -13.51
CA GLU A 82 10.74 15.33 -12.44
C GLU A 82 9.38 15.22 -11.74
N ALA A 83 8.78 16.35 -11.38
CA ALA A 83 7.45 16.38 -10.77
C ALA A 83 6.38 15.84 -11.73
N ALA A 84 6.44 16.22 -13.01
CA ALA A 84 5.51 15.74 -14.03
C ALA A 84 5.68 14.24 -14.32
N ALA A 85 6.89 13.68 -14.20
CA ALA A 85 7.10 12.23 -14.29
C ALA A 85 6.40 11.51 -13.13
N VAL A 86 6.52 12.02 -11.90
CA VAL A 86 5.79 11.47 -10.75
C VAL A 86 4.28 11.60 -10.96
N TYR A 87 3.81 12.76 -11.43
CA TYR A 87 2.39 12.99 -11.70
C TYR A 87 1.84 12.04 -12.76
N LEU A 88 2.55 11.88 -13.89
CA LEU A 88 2.19 10.96 -14.98
C LEU A 88 2.06 9.51 -14.48
N TYR A 89 2.94 9.09 -13.56
CA TYR A 89 2.84 7.77 -12.94
C TYR A 89 1.57 7.60 -12.09
N THR A 90 1.05 8.67 -11.46
CA THR A 90 -0.18 8.59 -10.66
C THR A 90 -1.47 8.65 -11.49
N LEU A 91 -1.37 9.11 -12.74
CA LEU A 91 -2.52 9.30 -13.60
C LEU A 91 -3.18 7.97 -13.97
N GLN A 92 -4.51 7.99 -13.91
CA GLN A 92 -5.33 6.85 -14.26
C GLN A 92 -6.06 7.07 -15.56
N TRP A 93 -6.12 6.00 -16.35
CA TRP A 93 -6.83 6.01 -17.60
C TRP A 93 -8.28 5.56 -17.38
N PRO A 94 -9.19 5.89 -18.30
CA PRO A 94 -10.49 5.25 -18.37
C PRO A 94 -10.34 3.72 -18.41
N THR A 95 -11.29 3.02 -17.78
CA THR A 95 -11.31 1.56 -17.54
C THR A 95 -10.99 0.66 -18.75
N GLU A 96 -11.16 1.16 -19.97
CA GLU A 96 -10.93 0.40 -21.22
C GLU A 96 -9.52 0.58 -21.81
N LYS A 97 -8.70 1.46 -21.22
CA LYS A 97 -7.36 1.79 -21.72
C LYS A 97 -6.28 1.42 -20.72
N ILE A 98 -5.14 0.99 -21.22
CA ILE A 98 -3.98 0.67 -20.40
C ILE A 98 -3.28 1.98 -20.03
N SER A 99 -3.26 2.30 -18.73
CA SER A 99 -2.60 3.50 -18.22
C SER A 99 -1.07 3.43 -18.36
N PHE A 100 -0.41 4.57 -18.28
CA PHE A 100 1.05 4.63 -18.20
C PHE A 100 1.59 3.84 -17.00
N TYR A 101 0.99 4.04 -15.81
CA TYR A 101 1.27 3.28 -14.59
C TYR A 101 1.30 1.78 -14.87
N THR A 102 0.22 1.25 -15.46
CA THR A 102 0.05 -0.18 -15.71
C THR A 102 1.13 -0.71 -16.64
N MET A 103 1.41 0.01 -17.73
CA MET A 103 2.42 -0.43 -18.69
C MET A 103 3.84 -0.37 -18.11
N PHE A 104 4.15 0.68 -17.36
CA PHE A 104 5.46 0.87 -16.75
C PHE A 104 5.74 -0.20 -15.69
N ASN A 105 4.80 -0.46 -14.79
CA ASN A 105 4.94 -1.51 -13.77
C ASN A 105 4.98 -2.91 -14.40
N ARG A 106 4.22 -3.16 -15.47
CA ARG A 106 4.34 -4.41 -16.24
C ARG A 106 5.76 -4.60 -16.79
N ALA A 107 6.38 -3.56 -17.33
CA ALA A 107 7.74 -3.62 -17.86
C ALA A 107 8.78 -3.85 -16.75
N LEU A 108 8.57 -3.27 -15.56
CA LEU A 108 9.44 -3.46 -14.39
C LEU A 108 9.39 -4.90 -13.85
N ARG A 109 8.21 -5.53 -13.87
CA ARG A 109 7.97 -6.91 -13.40
C ARG A 109 8.34 -8.00 -14.40
N ASP A 110 8.61 -7.63 -15.66
CA ASP A 110 8.80 -8.63 -16.72
C ASP A 110 10.16 -9.33 -16.62
N GLU A 111 10.16 -10.66 -16.68
CA GLU A 111 11.38 -11.47 -16.71
C GLU A 111 12.25 -11.15 -17.93
N ASN A 112 11.60 -10.83 -19.07
CA ASN A 112 12.31 -10.35 -20.24
C ASN A 112 12.63 -8.87 -20.06
N ARG A 113 13.82 -8.61 -19.50
CA ARG A 113 14.33 -7.25 -19.24
C ARG A 113 14.41 -6.36 -20.48
N MET A 114 14.38 -6.93 -21.70
CA MET A 114 14.29 -6.15 -22.94
C MET A 114 13.03 -5.30 -23.02
N LYS A 115 11.94 -5.68 -22.34
CA LYS A 115 10.70 -4.90 -22.29
C LYS A 115 10.81 -3.63 -21.44
N LEU A 116 11.79 -3.55 -20.54
CA LEU A 116 12.05 -2.35 -19.74
C LEU A 116 12.89 -1.32 -20.50
N VAL A 117 13.63 -1.74 -21.52
CA VAL A 117 14.54 -0.87 -22.29
C VAL A 117 13.88 0.41 -22.83
N PRO A 118 12.66 0.36 -23.42
CA PRO A 118 11.98 1.57 -23.87
C PRO A 118 11.72 2.57 -22.73
N PHE A 119 11.56 2.11 -21.49
CA PHE A 119 11.25 2.92 -20.32
C PHE A 119 12.49 3.41 -19.56
N HIS A 120 13.72 3.05 -19.96
CA HIS A 120 14.92 3.35 -19.18
C HIS A 120 15.15 4.84 -18.93
N GLN A 121 14.94 5.68 -19.94
CA GLN A 121 15.11 7.12 -19.78
C GLN A 121 14.07 7.70 -18.83
N TYR A 122 12.82 7.23 -18.95
CA TYR A 122 11.76 7.59 -18.01
C TYR A 122 12.09 7.13 -16.58
N LEU A 123 12.53 5.88 -16.40
CA LEU A 123 12.94 5.33 -15.11
C LEU A 123 14.06 6.17 -14.48
N ASN A 124 15.04 6.62 -15.28
CA ASN A 124 16.12 7.50 -14.78
C ASN A 124 15.58 8.85 -14.29
N LEU A 125 14.69 9.49 -15.05
CA LEU A 125 14.05 10.75 -14.64
C LEU A 125 13.21 10.55 -13.37
N PHE A 126 12.41 9.48 -13.33
CA PHE A 126 11.59 9.12 -12.18
C PHE A 126 12.43 8.84 -10.94
N MET A 127 13.54 8.09 -11.05
CA MET A 127 14.44 7.83 -9.92
C MET A 127 15.22 9.07 -9.48
N SER A 128 15.47 10.03 -10.38
CA SER A 128 16.01 11.34 -10.00
C SER A 128 15.02 12.11 -9.11
N ALA A 129 13.74 12.11 -9.50
CA ALA A 129 12.67 12.68 -8.68
C ALA A 129 12.55 11.95 -7.33
N PHE A 130 12.53 10.62 -7.35
CA PHE A 130 12.40 9.75 -6.17
C PHE A 130 13.43 10.09 -5.08
N LYS A 131 14.68 10.34 -5.46
CA LYS A 131 15.76 10.69 -4.51
C LYS A 131 15.51 12.01 -3.79
N LYS A 132 14.83 12.96 -4.42
CA LYS A 132 14.56 14.30 -3.88
C LYS A 132 13.28 14.37 -3.05
N LEU A 133 12.33 13.48 -3.32
CA LEU A 133 11.05 13.44 -2.62
C LEU A 133 11.22 13.24 -1.09
N PRO A 134 10.29 13.78 -0.28
CA PRO A 134 10.31 13.60 1.17
C PRO A 134 10.21 12.12 1.56
N SER A 135 11.13 11.65 2.40
CA SER A 135 11.11 10.27 2.90
C SER A 135 9.96 10.04 3.89
N VAL A 136 9.43 8.83 3.85
CA VAL A 136 8.44 8.27 4.76
C VAL A 136 9.11 7.08 5.43
N ASN A 137 9.49 7.27 6.69
CA ASN A 137 9.98 6.21 7.57
C ASN A 137 8.90 5.89 8.59
N ASP A 138 7.77 5.37 8.08
CA ASP A 138 6.56 5.09 8.84
C ASP A 138 5.77 3.98 8.14
N ARG A 139 4.65 3.55 8.73
CA ARG A 139 3.76 2.56 8.14
C ARG A 139 2.95 3.16 6.98
N ILE A 140 2.99 2.44 5.87
CA ILE A 140 2.19 2.72 4.67
C ILE A 140 1.36 1.49 4.31
N TRP A 141 0.27 1.72 3.60
CA TRP A 141 -0.79 0.75 3.38
C TRP A 141 -1.02 0.54 1.90
N ARG A 142 -1.28 -0.71 1.52
CA ARG A 142 -1.66 -1.10 0.16
C ARG A 142 -2.74 -2.19 0.24
N GLY A 143 -3.77 -2.11 -0.59
CA GLY A 143 -4.87 -3.07 -0.60
C GLY A 143 -4.99 -3.77 -1.95
N GLU A 144 -5.17 -5.09 -1.92
CA GLU A 144 -5.27 -5.95 -3.09
C GLU A 144 -6.55 -6.77 -3.04
N ALA A 145 -7.18 -7.00 -4.20
CA ALA A 145 -8.33 -7.90 -4.28
C ALA A 145 -7.86 -9.36 -4.25
N GLY A 146 -8.52 -10.20 -3.45
CA GLY A 146 -8.20 -11.62 -3.30
C GLY A 146 -7.51 -11.98 -1.99
N ASP A 147 -7.28 -13.28 -1.83
CA ASP A 147 -6.61 -13.89 -0.68
C ASP A 147 -5.22 -14.36 -1.11
N TRP A 148 -4.19 -13.65 -0.66
CA TRP A 148 -2.80 -13.90 -1.03
C TRP A 148 -1.99 -14.50 0.13
N GLY A 149 -2.65 -14.97 1.19
CA GLY A 149 -1.98 -15.36 2.43
C GLY A 149 -1.02 -16.55 2.28
N ALA A 150 -1.31 -17.44 1.34
CA ALA A 150 -0.45 -18.58 1.03
C ALA A 150 0.89 -18.17 0.40
N GLU A 151 0.99 -16.98 -0.20
CA GLU A 151 2.23 -16.49 -0.80
C GLU A 151 3.10 -15.78 0.24
N TYR A 152 2.50 -15.17 1.26
CA TYR A 152 3.17 -14.37 2.28
C TYR A 152 3.30 -15.15 3.60
N GLU A 153 4.13 -16.18 3.60
CA GLU A 153 4.48 -16.93 4.81
C GLU A 153 5.38 -16.09 5.73
N SER A 154 5.12 -16.13 7.05
CA SER A 154 5.91 -15.35 8.01
C SER A 154 7.38 -15.75 8.00
N GLY A 155 8.26 -14.75 8.04
CA GLY A 155 9.71 -14.90 7.96
C GLY A 155 10.29 -14.89 6.55
N THR A 156 9.48 -15.08 5.49
CA THR A 156 10.00 -15.02 4.12
C THR A 156 10.35 -13.58 3.71
N VAL A 157 11.06 -13.45 2.59
CA VAL A 157 11.39 -12.17 1.97
C VAL A 157 10.81 -12.16 0.57
N HIS A 158 10.11 -11.09 0.25
CA HIS A 158 9.53 -10.80 -1.05
C HIS A 158 10.25 -9.61 -1.68
N VAL A 159 10.18 -9.51 -3.00
CA VAL A 159 10.63 -8.33 -3.72
C VAL A 159 9.52 -7.82 -4.61
N TRP A 160 9.17 -6.55 -4.42
CA TRP A 160 8.25 -5.86 -5.29
C TRP A 160 9.05 -5.12 -6.36
N TRP A 161 8.96 -5.62 -7.59
CA TRP A 161 9.76 -5.16 -8.73
C TRP A 161 9.17 -3.91 -9.39
N GLY A 162 7.84 -3.76 -9.35
CA GLY A 162 7.19 -2.53 -9.77
C GLY A 162 7.44 -1.38 -8.78
N VAL A 163 7.19 -0.15 -9.22
CA VAL A 163 6.96 0.95 -8.28
C VAL A 163 5.64 0.65 -7.58
N SER A 164 5.62 0.72 -6.24
CA SER A 164 4.41 0.39 -5.48
C SER A 164 3.76 1.67 -4.95
N SER A 165 2.59 2.01 -5.47
CA SER A 165 1.70 3.03 -4.86
C SER A 165 1.14 2.53 -3.53
N CYS A 166 1.23 3.35 -2.51
CA CYS A 166 0.74 3.09 -1.16
C CYS A 166 0.08 4.36 -0.62
N SER A 167 -0.61 4.24 0.50
CA SER A 167 -1.14 5.39 1.22
C SER A 167 -0.66 5.39 2.66
N LYS A 168 -0.45 6.57 3.24
CA LYS A 168 -0.30 6.71 4.70
C LYS A 168 -1.62 6.50 5.45
N MET A 169 -2.73 6.49 4.72
CA MET A 169 -4.08 6.37 5.25
C MET A 169 -4.68 5.05 4.77
N LEU A 170 -4.96 4.15 5.71
CA LEU A 170 -5.60 2.88 5.36
C LEU A 170 -7.03 3.06 4.82
N SER A 171 -7.73 4.16 5.16
CA SER A 171 -9.04 4.49 4.56
C SER A 171 -9.02 4.70 3.05
N VAL A 172 -7.87 5.06 2.47
CA VAL A 172 -7.72 5.18 1.01
C VAL A 172 -7.72 3.81 0.35
N THR A 173 -7.29 2.76 1.07
CA THR A 173 -7.51 1.37 0.65
C THR A 173 -8.96 0.92 0.94
N GLY A 174 -9.82 1.83 1.41
CA GLY A 174 -11.21 1.62 1.79
C GLY A 174 -12.07 1.00 0.69
N GLY A 175 -11.83 1.41 -0.56
CA GLY A 175 -12.56 0.92 -1.73
C GLY A 175 -12.39 -0.59 -1.99
N PHE A 176 -11.45 -1.26 -1.31
CA PHE A 176 -11.25 -2.70 -1.40
C PHE A 176 -12.13 -3.51 -0.42
N PHE A 177 -12.64 -2.88 0.64
CA PHE A 177 -13.47 -3.54 1.66
C PHE A 177 -14.97 -3.54 1.35
N ASP A 178 -15.39 -2.82 0.30
CA ASP A 178 -16.80 -2.71 -0.10
C ASP A 178 -17.27 -3.87 -1.00
N SER A 179 -16.38 -4.80 -1.34
CA SER A 179 -16.71 -5.95 -2.17
C SER A 179 -17.00 -7.18 -1.30
N LYS A 180 -18.02 -7.98 -1.66
CA LYS A 180 -18.29 -9.31 -1.06
C LYS A 180 -17.19 -10.34 -1.38
N LYS A 181 -15.95 -9.89 -1.60
CA LYS A 181 -14.81 -10.70 -2.01
C LYS A 181 -13.69 -10.44 -1.01
N LYS A 182 -12.92 -11.49 -0.73
CA LYS A 182 -11.72 -11.38 0.10
C LYS A 182 -10.77 -10.31 -0.42
N CYS A 183 -10.14 -9.59 0.49
CA CYS A 183 -9.14 -8.56 0.25
C CYS A 183 -7.91 -8.81 1.11
N THR A 184 -6.73 -8.60 0.54
CA THR A 184 -5.45 -8.60 1.26
C THR A 184 -4.97 -7.17 1.47
N VAL A 185 -4.68 -6.82 2.71
CA VAL A 185 -4.16 -5.52 3.13
C VAL A 185 -2.71 -5.70 3.57
N TYR A 186 -1.81 -4.93 2.99
CA TYR A 186 -0.41 -4.89 3.36
C TYR A 186 -0.16 -3.69 4.26
N CYS A 187 0.33 -3.95 5.47
CA CYS A 187 0.85 -2.95 6.38
C CYS A 187 2.36 -2.96 6.29
N ILE A 188 2.97 -1.92 5.72
CA ILE A 188 4.38 -1.93 5.37
C ILE A 188 5.10 -0.90 6.24
N LYS A 189 5.97 -1.35 7.14
CA LYS A 189 6.94 -0.47 7.80
C LYS A 189 8.01 -0.09 6.78
N SER A 190 7.92 1.13 6.24
CA SER A 190 8.83 1.60 5.21
C SER A 190 10.07 2.27 5.82
N LEU A 191 11.22 2.06 5.19
CA LEU A 191 12.48 2.75 5.50
C LEU A 191 12.68 3.95 4.56
N ASN A 192 12.36 3.79 3.27
CA ASN A 192 12.70 4.76 2.22
C ASN A 192 11.53 5.11 1.29
N GLY A 193 10.30 4.86 1.71
CA GLY A 193 9.10 5.28 0.98
C GLY A 193 9.12 6.78 0.74
N LYS A 194 8.49 7.23 -0.34
CA LYS A 194 8.51 8.64 -0.75
C LYS A 194 7.12 9.20 -0.81
N SER A 195 6.87 10.29 -0.09
CA SER A 195 5.58 10.96 -0.16
C SER A 195 5.47 11.74 -1.46
N ILE A 196 4.39 11.51 -2.20
CA ILE A 196 4.10 12.20 -3.46
C ILE A 196 2.83 13.05 -3.38
N GLN A 197 2.39 13.36 -2.17
CA GLN A 197 1.17 14.13 -1.91
C GLN A 197 1.13 15.48 -2.67
N ASN A 198 2.29 16.12 -2.85
CA ASN A 198 2.42 17.39 -3.57
C ASN A 198 2.48 17.25 -5.11
N HIS A 199 2.60 16.02 -5.63
CA HIS A 199 2.91 15.72 -7.03
C HIS A 199 2.04 14.59 -7.59
N SER A 200 0.85 14.38 -7.02
CA SER A 200 -0.14 13.37 -7.43
C SER A 200 -1.44 14.03 -7.86
N ASP A 201 -2.19 13.39 -8.75
CA ASP A 201 -3.57 13.79 -9.12
C ASP A 201 -4.55 13.61 -7.94
N PHE A 202 -4.11 12.95 -6.85
CA PHE A 202 -4.91 12.61 -5.67
C PHE A 202 -4.28 13.11 -4.35
N PRO A 203 -4.22 14.43 -4.10
CA PRO A 203 -3.52 14.99 -2.93
C PRO A 203 -4.14 14.62 -1.57
N ASN A 204 -5.42 14.21 -1.56
CA ASN A 204 -6.12 13.79 -0.34
C ASN A 204 -5.81 12.35 0.07
N GLU A 205 -5.15 11.58 -0.79
CA GLU A 205 -4.86 10.17 -0.52
C GLU A 205 -3.59 9.94 0.31
N SER A 206 -2.89 11.02 0.69
CA SER A 206 -1.60 10.95 1.40
C SER A 206 -0.65 9.92 0.77
N GLU A 207 -0.60 9.92 -0.56
CA GLU A 207 0.06 8.88 -1.34
C GLU A 207 1.56 8.85 -1.07
N ALA A 208 2.08 7.63 -0.95
CA ALA A 208 3.48 7.32 -0.84
C ALA A 208 3.85 6.23 -1.86
N ILE A 209 5.09 6.21 -2.33
CA ILE A 209 5.57 5.19 -3.26
C ILE A 209 6.81 4.48 -2.71
N LEU A 210 6.89 3.17 -2.96
CA LEU A 210 8.11 2.39 -2.78
C LEU A 210 8.86 2.30 -4.11
N SER A 211 10.19 2.26 -4.05
CA SER A 211 11.04 2.10 -5.22
C SER A 211 10.83 0.75 -5.91
N PRO A 212 11.10 0.64 -7.22
CA PRO A 212 11.12 -0.66 -7.86
C PRO A 212 12.27 -1.53 -7.31
N GLY A 213 12.00 -2.81 -7.07
CA GLY A 213 12.96 -3.75 -6.48
C GLY A 213 13.06 -3.64 -4.95
N THR A 214 11.99 -3.23 -4.26
CA THR A 214 11.99 -3.12 -2.80
C THR A 214 11.90 -4.50 -2.15
N TYR A 215 12.80 -4.78 -1.20
CA TYR A 215 12.80 -6.01 -0.42
C TYR A 215 11.93 -5.87 0.83
N LEU A 216 11.03 -6.83 1.04
CA LEU A 216 10.03 -6.81 2.10
C LEU A 216 10.10 -8.13 2.88
N SER A 217 10.40 -8.08 4.17
CA SER A 217 10.29 -9.24 5.05
C SER A 217 8.85 -9.37 5.55
N VAL A 218 8.31 -10.59 5.51
CA VAL A 218 6.98 -10.88 6.05
C VAL A 218 7.08 -11.08 7.56
N ILE A 219 6.53 -10.13 8.31
CA ILE A 219 6.50 -10.20 9.77
C ILE A 219 5.36 -11.11 10.23
N SER A 220 4.16 -10.94 9.66
CA SER A 220 3.00 -11.79 9.93
C SER A 220 1.97 -11.76 8.80
N SER A 221 1.13 -12.79 8.72
CA SER A 221 0.01 -12.89 7.77
C SER A 221 -1.21 -13.47 8.48
N VAL A 222 -2.29 -12.69 8.60
CA VAL A 222 -3.42 -12.98 9.50
C VAL A 222 -4.76 -12.60 8.89
N ASN A 223 -5.71 -13.54 8.91
CA ASN A 223 -7.10 -13.23 8.59
C ASN A 223 -7.72 -12.43 9.74
N MET A 224 -8.01 -11.16 9.50
CA MET A 224 -8.66 -10.23 10.44
C MET A 224 -10.18 -10.43 10.48
N SER A 225 -10.74 -10.95 9.39
CA SER A 225 -12.12 -11.42 9.28
C SER A 225 -12.22 -12.47 8.16
N GLU A 226 -13.43 -12.93 7.83
CA GLU A 226 -13.65 -13.82 6.67
C GLU A 226 -13.14 -13.21 5.35
N ASP A 227 -13.28 -11.88 5.23
CA ASP A 227 -13.06 -11.14 3.99
C ASP A 227 -11.76 -10.32 3.98
N ILE A 228 -11.03 -10.25 5.09
CA ILE A 228 -9.83 -9.40 5.20
C ILE A 228 -8.64 -10.20 5.71
N LEU A 229 -7.62 -10.33 4.88
CA LEU A 229 -6.28 -10.77 5.25
C LEU A 229 -5.39 -9.54 5.48
N LEU A 230 -4.68 -9.49 6.60
CA LEU A 230 -3.64 -8.50 6.89
C LEU A 230 -2.27 -9.15 6.81
N VAL A 231 -1.37 -8.56 6.02
CA VAL A 231 0.04 -8.95 5.92
C VAL A 231 0.89 -7.80 6.46
N ASP A 232 1.61 -8.04 7.56
CA ASP A 232 2.58 -7.10 8.13
C ASP A 232 3.94 -7.32 7.45
N LEU A 233 4.46 -6.28 6.82
CA LEU A 233 5.70 -6.28 6.06
C LEU A 233 6.67 -5.24 6.65
N GLU A 234 7.96 -5.53 6.58
CA GLU A 234 9.02 -4.57 6.88
C GLU A 234 9.95 -4.42 5.69
N GLU A 235 10.17 -3.18 5.23
CA GLU A 235 11.19 -2.89 4.23
C GLU A 235 12.57 -3.19 4.81
N ILE A 236 13.37 -3.95 4.07
CA ILE A 236 14.74 -4.31 4.46
C ILE A 236 15.73 -3.91 3.38
N VAL A 237 17.00 -3.76 3.77
CA VAL A 237 18.12 -3.57 2.84
C VAL A 237 19.06 -4.77 2.99
N PRO A 238 18.88 -5.84 2.19
CA PRO A 238 19.69 -7.04 2.32
C PRO A 238 21.14 -6.80 1.88
N THR A 239 22.10 -7.49 2.49
CA THR A 239 23.49 -7.49 2.03
C THR A 239 23.63 -8.25 0.71
N PRO A 240 24.71 -8.02 -0.07
CA PRO A 240 24.97 -8.79 -1.29
C PRO A 240 24.93 -10.31 -1.08
N GLU A 241 25.41 -10.81 0.07
CA GLU A 241 25.35 -12.24 0.42
C GLU A 241 23.91 -12.71 0.64
N GLN A 242 23.06 -11.90 1.28
CA GLN A 242 21.65 -12.22 1.47
C GLN A 242 20.90 -12.23 0.12
N ILE A 243 21.19 -11.27 -0.77
CA ILE A 243 20.64 -11.25 -2.14
C ILE A 243 21.03 -12.52 -2.89
N ALA A 244 22.30 -12.93 -2.81
CA ALA A 244 22.79 -14.16 -3.44
C ALA A 244 22.11 -15.43 -2.86
N GLN A 245 21.68 -15.40 -1.60
CA GLN A 245 20.92 -16.51 -1.01
C GLN A 245 19.48 -16.53 -1.54
N LEU A 246 18.81 -15.37 -1.62
CA LEU A 246 17.44 -15.24 -2.13
C LEU A 246 17.30 -15.67 -3.59
N THR A 247 18.34 -15.53 -4.41
CA THR A 247 18.34 -15.98 -5.82
C THR A 247 18.42 -17.50 -5.98
N THR A 248 18.90 -18.22 -4.96
CA THR A 248 19.09 -19.69 -5.00
C THR A 248 17.92 -20.47 -4.40
N ALA A 249 17.09 -19.84 -3.56
CA ALA A 249 15.82 -20.35 -3.07
C ALA A 249 14.94 -19.17 -2.59
N PRO A 250 13.80 -18.87 -3.25
CA PRO A 250 13.01 -17.65 -3.00
C PRO A 250 12.31 -17.59 -1.63
N SER A 251 12.26 -18.71 -0.90
CA SER A 251 11.62 -18.81 0.41
C SER A 251 12.64 -19.21 1.46
N LYS A 252 13.42 -18.24 1.95
CA LYS A 252 14.27 -18.45 3.13
C LYS A 252 14.02 -17.38 4.18
N VAL A 253 13.89 -17.87 5.41
CA VAL A 253 13.77 -17.06 6.61
C VAL A 253 15.08 -16.32 6.83
N LEU A 254 15.09 -15.00 6.58
CA LEU A 254 16.14 -14.15 7.14
C LEU A 254 15.76 -13.93 8.60
N SER A 255 16.48 -14.60 9.51
CA SER A 255 16.19 -14.51 10.93
C SER A 255 16.40 -13.08 11.45
N ASN A 256 15.32 -12.35 11.72
CA ASN A 256 15.24 -11.44 12.85
C ASN A 256 13.79 -10.99 13.13
N PRO A 257 13.09 -11.55 14.14
CA PRO A 257 11.94 -10.86 14.71
C PRO A 257 12.34 -10.21 16.04
N GLN A 258 12.06 -8.91 16.17
CA GLN A 258 11.52 -8.24 17.37
C GLN A 258 12.09 -6.84 17.54
N ALA A 259 11.35 -5.84 17.06
CA ALA A 259 11.26 -4.54 17.73
C ALA A 259 9.94 -3.79 17.41
N ASP A 260 9.37 -3.92 16.21
CA ASP A 260 8.28 -3.01 15.77
C ASP A 260 7.08 -3.69 15.07
N SER A 261 6.78 -4.95 15.41
CA SER A 261 5.60 -5.64 14.87
C SER A 261 4.31 -4.98 15.34
N ILE A 262 3.25 -4.99 14.52
CA ILE A 262 1.97 -4.41 14.90
C ILE A 262 1.40 -5.11 16.15
N CYS A 263 0.88 -4.32 17.10
CA CYS A 263 0.20 -4.83 18.28
C CYS A 263 -1.31 -4.82 18.05
N VAL A 264 -1.92 -6.00 18.07
CA VAL A 264 -3.35 -6.16 17.86
C VAL A 264 -4.06 -6.13 19.22
N LEU A 265 -4.95 -5.17 19.38
CA LEU A 265 -5.80 -5.02 20.55
C LEU A 265 -7.21 -5.48 20.20
N TRP A 266 -7.80 -6.35 20.99
CA TRP A 266 -9.21 -6.72 20.86
C TRP A 266 -9.99 -6.19 22.06
N LEU A 267 -10.81 -5.16 21.81
CA LEU A 267 -11.68 -4.52 22.79
C LEU A 267 -13.13 -5.01 22.63
N ASP A 268 -13.59 -5.82 23.58
CA ASP A 268 -14.99 -6.23 23.68
C ASP A 268 -15.34 -6.61 25.12
N SER A 269 -16.49 -6.13 25.59
CA SER A 269 -17.06 -6.45 26.91
C SER A 269 -17.22 -7.96 27.21
N ASN A 270 -17.20 -8.80 26.17
CA ASN A 270 -17.35 -10.24 26.23
C ASN A 270 -16.09 -10.97 25.78
N VAL A 271 -14.96 -10.28 25.60
CA VAL A 271 -13.77 -10.86 24.97
C VAL A 271 -13.34 -12.15 25.68
N ASN A 272 -13.43 -12.23 27.01
CA ASN A 272 -13.05 -13.41 27.80
C ASN A 272 -14.17 -14.43 28.02
N LYS A 273 -15.35 -14.26 27.40
CA LYS A 273 -16.43 -15.26 27.47
C LYS A 273 -16.12 -16.48 26.60
N SER A 274 -16.65 -17.64 26.98
CA SER A 274 -16.38 -18.94 26.34
C SER A 274 -16.59 -18.96 24.82
N GLN A 275 -17.57 -18.19 24.34
CA GLN A 275 -17.89 -18.01 22.92
C GLN A 275 -16.76 -17.34 22.12
N ASN A 276 -15.81 -16.64 22.76
CA ASN A 276 -14.68 -15.98 22.09
C ASN A 276 -13.34 -16.73 22.27
N THR A 277 -13.31 -17.83 23.03
CA THR A 277 -12.07 -18.54 23.39
C THR A 277 -11.28 -19.02 22.17
N GLN A 278 -11.96 -19.60 21.17
CA GLN A 278 -11.31 -20.12 19.98
C GLN A 278 -10.63 -19.00 19.17
N THR A 279 -11.33 -17.88 18.98
CA THR A 279 -10.80 -16.69 18.30
C THR A 279 -9.63 -16.09 19.08
N GLN A 280 -9.73 -16.00 20.41
CA GLN A 280 -8.60 -15.58 21.24
C GLN A 280 -7.38 -16.48 21.08
N GLU A 281 -7.55 -17.81 21.10
CA GLU A 281 -6.43 -18.75 20.93
C GLU A 281 -5.78 -18.62 19.56
N ARG A 282 -6.58 -18.44 18.50
CA ARG A 282 -6.07 -18.21 17.15
C ARG A 282 -5.25 -16.93 17.07
N LEU A 283 -5.78 -15.82 17.58
CA LEU A 283 -5.07 -14.53 17.60
C LEU A 283 -3.82 -14.57 18.48
N LYS A 284 -3.88 -15.22 19.65
CA LYS A 284 -2.71 -15.45 20.53
C LYS A 284 -1.62 -16.28 19.85
N LYS A 285 -1.99 -17.30 19.07
CA LYS A 285 -1.04 -18.11 18.29
C LYS A 285 -0.36 -17.31 17.19
N LEU A 286 -1.07 -16.38 16.56
CA LEU A 286 -0.56 -15.61 15.41
C LEU A 286 0.29 -14.42 15.83
N PHE A 287 -0.13 -13.69 16.85
CA PHE A 287 0.52 -12.45 17.27
C PHE A 287 1.37 -12.62 18.54
N HIS A 288 1.37 -13.81 19.15
CA HIS A 288 2.15 -14.11 20.36
C HIS A 288 2.04 -13.00 21.42
N ASN A 289 3.14 -12.30 21.69
CA ASN A 289 3.23 -11.27 22.71
C ASN A 289 2.62 -9.92 22.29
N THR A 290 2.34 -9.72 20.99
CA THR A 290 1.78 -8.48 20.44
C THR A 290 0.26 -8.51 20.30
N PHE A 291 -0.42 -9.53 20.82
CA PHE A 291 -1.88 -9.51 20.98
C PHE A 291 -2.32 -9.26 22.42
N LYS A 292 -3.27 -8.35 22.60
CA LYS A 292 -3.84 -7.97 23.90
C LYS A 292 -5.37 -7.91 23.80
N THR A 293 -6.04 -8.28 24.87
CA THR A 293 -7.50 -8.20 25.00
C THR A 293 -7.88 -7.23 26.10
N PHE A 294 -9.00 -6.53 25.90
CA PHE A 294 -9.56 -5.59 26.87
C PHE A 294 -11.08 -5.73 26.91
N GLU A 295 -11.66 -5.71 28.10
CA GLU A 295 -13.13 -5.65 28.27
C GLU A 295 -13.63 -4.20 28.33
N GLU A 296 -12.77 -3.28 28.78
CA GLU A 296 -13.10 -1.89 29.07
C GLU A 296 -12.32 -0.91 28.21
N SER A 297 -13.00 0.13 27.70
CA SER A 297 -12.41 1.14 26.80
C SER A 297 -11.23 1.87 27.43
N GLU A 298 -11.34 2.24 28.70
CA GLU A 298 -10.32 3.00 29.43
C GLU A 298 -9.00 2.23 29.52
N ALA A 299 -9.06 0.93 29.77
CA ALA A 299 -7.86 0.09 29.84
C ALA A 299 -7.15 0.00 28.48
N ALA A 300 -7.90 -0.14 27.39
CA ALA A 300 -7.34 -0.15 26.04
C ALA A 300 -6.70 1.19 25.66
N ILE A 301 -7.38 2.31 25.98
CA ILE A 301 -6.88 3.67 25.73
C ILE A 301 -5.58 3.91 26.49
N ASN A 302 -5.56 3.63 27.80
CA ASN A 302 -4.38 3.82 28.65
C ASN A 302 -3.19 2.99 28.15
N TYR A 303 -3.44 1.74 27.73
CA TYR A 303 -2.40 0.88 27.18
C TYR A 303 -1.79 1.46 25.89
N MET A 304 -2.61 2.00 24.99
CA MET A 304 -2.11 2.62 23.76
C MET A 304 -1.29 3.88 24.04
N GLN A 305 -1.74 4.70 25.00
CA GLN A 305 -1.06 5.95 25.36
C GLN A 305 0.29 5.72 26.05
N ASP A 306 0.40 4.66 26.87
CA ASP A 306 1.64 4.31 27.59
C ASP A 306 2.76 3.83 26.64
N LYS A 307 2.40 3.25 25.49
CA LYS A 307 3.35 2.64 24.55
C LYS A 307 3.56 3.51 23.32
N SER A 308 4.26 4.62 23.50
CA SER A 308 4.49 5.63 22.45
C SER A 308 5.15 5.10 21.17
N ASN A 309 5.95 4.03 21.28
CA ASN A 309 6.74 3.46 20.20
C ASN A 309 6.09 2.23 19.54
N GLN A 310 4.87 1.87 19.95
CA GLN A 310 4.17 0.69 19.46
C GLN A 310 3.09 1.12 18.46
N CYS A 311 3.00 0.44 17.31
CA CYS A 311 1.87 0.61 16.40
C CYS A 311 0.72 -0.31 16.80
N PHE A 312 -0.52 0.18 16.73
CA PHE A 312 -1.71 -0.56 17.12
C PHE A 312 -2.69 -0.78 15.96
N LEU A 313 -3.31 -1.96 15.97
CA LEU A 313 -4.57 -2.25 15.28
C LEU A 313 -5.61 -2.60 16.34
N LEU A 314 -6.74 -1.91 16.33
CA LEU A 314 -7.83 -2.12 17.28
C LEU A 314 -9.00 -2.87 16.63
N ILE A 315 -9.26 -4.09 17.08
CA ILE A 315 -10.48 -4.84 16.80
C ILE A 315 -11.50 -4.48 17.89
N ILE A 316 -12.67 -3.97 17.52
CA ILE A 316 -13.65 -3.43 18.48
C ILE A 316 -15.08 -3.85 18.16
N GLY A 317 -15.82 -4.31 19.18
CA GLY A 317 -17.24 -4.64 19.03
C GLY A 317 -18.08 -3.40 18.73
N GLY A 318 -19.07 -3.49 17.84
CA GLY A 318 -19.85 -2.32 17.37
C GLY A 318 -20.49 -1.48 18.49
N GLN A 319 -21.01 -2.13 19.54
CA GLN A 319 -21.65 -1.44 20.67
C GLN A 319 -20.65 -0.58 21.47
N ILE A 320 -19.49 -1.15 21.82
CA ILE A 320 -18.43 -0.43 22.56
C ILE A 320 -17.66 0.54 21.64
N GLY A 321 -17.59 0.24 20.35
CA GLY A 321 -16.94 1.05 19.33
C GLY A 321 -17.56 2.44 19.18
N ARG A 322 -18.90 2.54 19.22
CA ARG A 322 -19.61 3.81 19.06
C ARG A 322 -19.22 4.86 20.10
N GLN A 323 -18.85 4.43 21.31
CA GLN A 323 -18.44 5.31 22.40
C GLN A 323 -16.92 5.53 22.44
N THR A 324 -16.15 4.52 22.00
CA THR A 324 -14.70 4.50 22.17
C THR A 324 -13.95 5.14 21.01
N ILE A 325 -14.41 4.94 19.77
CA ILE A 325 -13.74 5.44 18.56
C ILE A 325 -13.48 6.95 18.58
N PRO A 326 -14.42 7.82 19.01
CA PRO A 326 -14.16 9.25 19.13
C PRO A 326 -12.93 9.58 19.99
N ALA A 327 -12.69 8.80 21.05
CA ALA A 327 -11.58 9.01 21.98
C ALA A 327 -10.24 8.47 21.45
N VAL A 328 -10.25 7.44 20.61
CA VAL A 328 -9.01 6.79 20.12
C VAL A 328 -8.59 7.22 18.72
N ASN A 329 -9.48 7.81 17.92
CA ASN A 329 -9.19 8.15 16.52
C ASN A 329 -7.97 9.08 16.36
N ASN A 330 -7.73 9.96 17.33
CA ASN A 330 -6.63 10.91 17.30
C ASN A 330 -5.32 10.36 17.89
N ILE A 331 -5.29 9.11 18.39
CA ILE A 331 -4.08 8.48 18.90
C ILE A 331 -3.15 8.19 17.70
N PRO A 332 -1.95 8.80 17.61
CA PRO A 332 -1.08 8.64 16.44
C PRO A 332 -0.62 7.19 16.23
N GLN A 333 -0.39 6.46 17.32
CA GLN A 333 0.05 5.06 17.31
C GLN A 333 -1.01 4.10 16.75
N LEU A 334 -2.29 4.46 16.87
CA LEU A 334 -3.40 3.66 16.37
C LEU A 334 -3.51 3.84 14.86
N GLN A 335 -3.19 2.79 14.12
CA GLN A 335 -3.12 2.82 12.66
C GLN A 335 -4.43 2.39 12.00
N CYS A 336 -5.19 1.52 12.65
CA CYS A 336 -6.38 0.90 12.08
C CYS A 336 -7.38 0.50 13.17
N ILE A 337 -8.67 0.69 12.89
CA ILE A 337 -9.78 0.22 13.70
C ILE A 337 -10.68 -0.67 12.84
N VAL A 338 -10.78 -1.94 13.25
CA VAL A 338 -11.70 -2.93 12.69
C VAL A 338 -12.89 -3.03 13.63
N VAL A 339 -14.05 -2.53 13.20
CA VAL A 339 -15.30 -2.73 13.93
C VAL A 339 -15.84 -4.11 13.57
N TYR A 340 -16.38 -4.86 14.52
CA TYR A 340 -17.13 -6.06 14.22
C TYR A 340 -18.48 -6.03 14.93
N CYS A 341 -19.55 -6.36 14.23
CA CYS A 341 -20.91 -6.35 14.74
C CYS A 341 -21.83 -7.23 13.89
N MET A 342 -22.76 -7.91 14.55
CA MET A 342 -23.82 -8.70 13.90
C MET A 342 -24.74 -7.87 12.98
N ASN A 343 -24.75 -6.54 13.08
CA ASN A 343 -25.54 -5.64 12.25
C ASN A 343 -24.65 -4.62 11.53
N LYS A 344 -24.21 -4.99 10.32
CA LYS A 344 -23.34 -4.17 9.47
C LYS A 344 -23.96 -2.81 9.17
N GLN A 345 -25.19 -2.82 8.66
CA GLN A 345 -25.91 -1.61 8.21
C GLN A 345 -26.07 -0.58 9.33
N ALA A 346 -26.34 -1.01 10.56
CA ALA A 346 -26.53 -0.10 11.69
C ALA A 346 -25.25 0.62 12.15
N ASN A 347 -24.08 0.14 11.74
CA ASN A 347 -22.81 0.71 12.18
C ASN A 347 -22.05 1.47 11.09
N GLU A 348 -22.33 1.20 9.81
CA GLU A 348 -21.65 1.83 8.67
C GLU A 348 -21.82 3.35 8.69
N ASP A 349 -23.03 3.82 9.04
CA ASP A 349 -23.38 5.25 9.05
C ASP A 349 -22.52 6.09 9.99
N TRP A 350 -22.14 5.54 11.15
CA TRP A 350 -21.34 6.31 12.12
C TRP A 350 -19.85 6.05 11.99
N SER A 351 -19.42 4.83 11.64
CA SER A 351 -17.99 4.51 11.54
C SER A 351 -17.33 5.16 10.33
N SER A 352 -18.08 5.37 9.24
CA SER A 352 -17.60 6.03 8.02
C SER A 352 -17.13 7.47 8.22
N SER A 353 -17.52 8.11 9.33
CA SER A 353 -17.05 9.45 9.69
C SER A 353 -15.62 9.50 10.25
N TYR A 354 -14.98 8.34 10.48
CA TYR A 354 -13.63 8.25 11.05
C TYR A 354 -12.64 7.66 10.05
N GLU A 355 -11.59 8.42 9.72
CA GLU A 355 -10.57 8.02 8.74
C GLU A 355 -9.81 6.73 9.12
N LYS A 356 -9.76 6.38 10.40
CA LYS A 356 -9.08 5.16 10.88
C LYS A 356 -10.02 3.98 11.10
N ALA A 357 -11.34 4.12 10.90
CA ALA A 357 -12.32 3.06 11.08
C ALA A 357 -12.70 2.45 9.73
N ILE A 358 -12.37 1.17 9.53
CA ILE A 358 -12.12 0.67 8.18
C ILE A 358 -13.09 -0.41 7.76
N HIS A 359 -13.65 -1.16 8.71
CA HIS A 359 -14.66 -2.14 8.35
C HIS A 359 -15.55 -2.55 9.50
N ILE A 360 -16.75 -3.04 9.17
CA ILE A 360 -17.70 -3.69 10.08
C ILE A 360 -17.85 -5.14 9.63
N SER A 361 -17.19 -6.05 10.35
CA SER A 361 -17.30 -7.49 10.11
C SER A 361 -18.49 -8.10 10.87
N ILE A 362 -19.24 -9.03 10.26
CA ILE A 362 -20.42 -9.66 10.88
C ILE A 362 -20.02 -10.81 11.83
N ALA A 363 -18.84 -11.39 11.64
CA ALA A 363 -18.28 -12.42 12.50
C ALA A 363 -16.74 -12.42 12.42
N LEU A 364 -16.07 -12.63 13.57
CA LEU A 364 -14.66 -13.03 13.61
C LEU A 364 -14.48 -14.52 13.25
N GLU A 365 -15.60 -15.21 13.01
CA GLU A 365 -15.70 -16.66 12.80
C GLU A 365 -16.39 -16.97 11.46
N SER A 366 -15.62 -17.26 10.41
CA SER A 366 -16.00 -18.39 9.56
C SER A 366 -14.87 -19.37 9.34
N ARG A 367 -15.16 -20.56 9.88
CA ARG A 367 -14.69 -21.92 9.61
C ARG A 367 -13.18 -22.19 9.63
#